data_AF-T0CI30-F1
#
_entry.id   AF-T0CI30-F1
#
_cell.length_a   1.000
_cell.length_b   1.000
_cell.length_c   1.000
_cell.angle_alpha   90.00
_cell.angle_beta   90.00
_cell.angle_gamma   90.00
#
_symmetry.space_group_name_H-M   'P 1'
#
loop_
_entity.id
_entity.type
_entity.pdbx_description
1 polymer ?
#
loop_
_entity_poly.entity_id
_entity_poly.type
_entity_poly.pdbx_seq_one_letter_code
_entity_poly.pdbx_strand_id
1 'polypeptide(L)'
;MNKLIVFSIYLLISLTIFTSCGADDDVELERSYLSVEDYLSSGDCDKALSKMLSIKEQSGDANYYKLLASSYACKAGFSVTDFFLNEITKITTGADLLSSMSTFTMAQSMTDIDDLSYYYLGLAIEVLTYSGGMGPATKDPSATLREATFGSYGAADINSFLMYMLFVRNGMSMAFFGNSDVAGTKGAGAIGTNECLFAYSYFGDGDLDAYIQAGGVTGACDDGADTGSVALTNGDSSLHLNRACGLVTDFNNLLDVLENISLGDITDVDLATLLADISAVRQDFVDNVITPKGFSNSLVTVKNQSQCVTDFTGSELQIAYYMAALLETLHSR
;
A
#
# COMPACT_ATOMS: atom_id res chain seq x y z
N MET A 1 -19.24 57.04 48.81
CA MET A 1 -18.54 55.73 48.81
C MET A 1 -19.11 54.68 47.84
N ASN A 2 -20.13 54.96 47.00
CA ASN A 2 -20.76 53.91 46.17
C ASN A 2 -20.47 53.94 44.66
N LYS A 3 -19.80 54.96 44.10
CA LYS A 3 -19.60 55.03 42.63
C LYS A 3 -18.34 54.33 42.12
N LEU A 4 -17.26 54.31 42.91
CA LEU A 4 -16.03 53.57 42.55
C LEU A 4 -16.22 52.05 42.66
N ILE A 5 -16.95 51.57 43.66
CA ILE A 5 -17.19 50.13 43.86
C ILE A 5 -18.05 49.57 42.71
N VAL A 6 -19.09 50.31 42.28
CA VAL A 6 -19.95 49.88 41.16
C VAL A 6 -19.17 49.85 39.84
N PHE A 7 -18.27 50.82 39.61
CA PHE A 7 -17.43 50.83 38.40
C PHE A 7 -16.40 49.70 38.39
N SER A 8 -15.77 49.41 39.54
CA SER A 8 -14.82 48.29 39.67
C SER A 8 -15.48 46.92 39.55
N ILE A 9 -16.73 46.77 40.02
CA ILE A 9 -17.51 45.53 39.84
C ILE A 9 -17.93 45.36 38.37
N TYR A 10 -18.33 46.44 37.69
CA TYR A 10 -18.67 46.38 36.26
C TYR A 10 -17.44 46.06 35.38
N LEU A 11 -16.26 46.59 35.75
CA LEU A 11 -15.00 46.31 35.07
C LEU A 11 -14.54 44.86 35.30
N LEU A 12 -14.64 44.34 36.53
CA LEU A 12 -14.32 42.93 36.81
C LEU A 12 -15.28 41.95 36.12
N ILE A 13 -16.59 42.25 36.10
CA ILE A 13 -17.60 41.44 35.41
C ILE A 13 -17.38 41.53 33.89
N SER A 14 -17.06 42.70 33.34
CA SER A 14 -16.70 42.89 31.93
C SER A 14 -15.45 42.10 31.54
N LEU A 15 -14.43 42.02 32.39
CA LEU A 15 -13.20 41.25 32.11
C LEU A 15 -13.40 39.74 32.19
N THR A 16 -14.38 39.25 32.96
CA THR A 16 -14.72 37.81 33.01
C THR A 16 -15.61 37.32 31.86
N ILE A 17 -16.29 38.22 31.12
CA ILE A 17 -17.15 37.85 30.00
C ILE A 17 -16.36 37.69 28.69
N PHE A 18 -15.11 38.19 28.62
CA PHE A 18 -14.24 38.01 27.45
C PHE A 18 -13.31 36.79 27.54
N THR A 19 -13.40 35.97 28.60
CA THR A 19 -12.56 34.76 28.76
C THR A 19 -13.31 33.45 28.52
N SER A 20 -14.54 33.48 27.96
CA SER A 20 -15.31 32.25 27.70
C SER A 20 -16.15 32.38 26.43
N CYS A 21 -15.71 31.70 25.36
CA CYS A 21 -16.51 31.12 24.26
C CYS A 21 -15.66 30.69 23.03
N GLY A 22 -14.37 30.37 23.19
CA GLY A 22 -13.73 29.46 22.23
C GLY A 22 -14.21 28.05 22.57
N ALA A 23 -14.71 27.29 21.59
CA ALA A 23 -14.88 25.86 21.82
C ALA A 23 -13.50 25.29 22.16
N ASP A 24 -13.46 24.29 23.04
CA ASP A 24 -12.22 23.59 23.34
C ASP A 24 -11.64 23.03 22.03
N ASP A 25 -10.32 23.10 21.85
CA ASP A 25 -9.66 22.72 20.59
C ASP A 25 -10.03 21.26 20.21
N ASP A 26 -10.20 20.40 21.22
CA ASP A 26 -10.63 19.01 21.07
C ASP A 26 -12.08 18.89 20.54
N VAL A 27 -12.98 19.78 20.95
CA VAL A 27 -14.37 19.82 20.47
C VAL A 27 -14.45 20.31 19.03
N GLU A 28 -13.58 21.25 18.63
CA GLU A 28 -13.48 21.68 17.24
C GLU A 28 -12.88 20.62 16.33
N LEU A 29 -11.90 19.85 16.84
CA LEU A 29 -11.32 18.72 16.16
C LEU A 29 -12.35 17.61 15.93
N GLU A 30 -13.09 17.21 16.97
CA GLU A 30 -14.13 16.18 16.87
C GLU A 30 -15.24 16.58 15.90
N ARG A 31 -15.70 17.83 15.92
CA ARG A 31 -16.65 18.35 14.93
C ARG A 31 -16.09 18.32 13.51
N SER A 32 -14.79 18.54 13.37
CA SER A 32 -14.13 18.48 12.06
C SER A 32 -14.08 17.05 11.53
N TYR A 33 -13.83 16.05 12.40
CA TYR A 33 -13.91 14.64 12.04
C TYR A 33 -15.32 14.21 11.64
N LEU A 34 -16.34 14.56 12.43
CA LEU A 34 -17.73 14.26 12.08
C LEU A 34 -18.12 14.86 10.72
N SER A 35 -17.70 16.09 10.43
CA SER A 35 -17.95 16.72 9.12
C SER A 35 -17.27 15.97 7.97
N VAL A 36 -16.09 15.38 8.20
CA VAL A 36 -15.40 14.58 7.19
C VAL A 36 -16.14 13.27 6.96
N GLU A 37 -16.56 12.59 8.02
CA GLU A 37 -17.36 11.37 7.94
C GLU A 37 -18.69 11.58 7.21
N ASP A 38 -19.35 12.71 7.42
CA ASP A 38 -20.57 13.09 6.68
C ASP A 38 -20.27 13.24 5.17
N TYR A 39 -19.16 13.91 4.81
CA TYR A 39 -18.77 14.03 3.41
C TYR A 39 -18.43 12.67 2.79
N LEU A 40 -17.68 11.83 3.49
CA LEU A 40 -17.37 10.46 3.05
C LEU A 40 -18.64 9.63 2.84
N SER A 41 -19.58 9.70 3.79
CA SER A 41 -20.85 8.96 3.73
C SER A 41 -21.74 9.40 2.56
N SER A 42 -21.62 10.67 2.14
CA SER A 42 -22.33 11.21 0.96
C SER A 42 -21.56 11.06 -0.36
N GLY A 43 -20.34 10.52 -0.33
CA GLY A 43 -19.46 10.38 -1.50
C GLY A 43 -18.80 11.69 -1.95
N ASP A 44 -18.83 12.76 -1.14
CA ASP A 44 -18.21 14.05 -1.45
C ASP A 44 -16.71 14.05 -1.08
N CYS A 45 -15.94 13.23 -1.79
CA CYS A 45 -14.53 12.95 -1.50
C CYS A 45 -13.65 14.22 -1.52
N ASP A 46 -13.96 15.18 -2.39
CA ASP A 46 -13.21 16.44 -2.49
C ASP A 46 -13.38 17.31 -1.25
N LYS A 47 -14.61 17.42 -0.71
CA LYS A 47 -14.83 18.14 0.54
C LYS A 47 -14.26 17.40 1.74
N ALA A 48 -14.39 16.07 1.78
CA ALA A 48 -13.77 15.24 2.81
C ALA A 48 -12.26 15.50 2.88
N LEU A 49 -11.57 15.37 1.73
CA LEU A 49 -10.12 15.58 1.66
C LEU A 49 -9.73 17.02 1.97
N SER A 50 -10.43 18.01 1.38
CA SER A 50 -10.14 19.42 1.64
C SER A 50 -10.28 19.78 3.12
N LYS A 51 -11.29 19.21 3.79
CA LYS A 51 -11.49 19.40 5.22
C LYS A 51 -10.39 18.72 6.04
N MET A 52 -10.00 17.49 5.72
CA MET A 52 -8.88 16.81 6.40
C MET A 52 -7.56 17.57 6.25
N LEU A 53 -7.23 18.05 5.05
CA LEU A 53 -6.01 18.83 4.81
C LEU A 53 -6.00 20.20 5.50
N SER A 54 -7.15 20.69 5.96
CA SER A 54 -7.24 21.91 6.78
C SER A 54 -6.98 21.67 8.27
N ILE A 55 -7.08 20.42 8.72
CA ILE A 55 -6.82 20.03 10.10
C ILE A 55 -5.30 19.88 10.26
N LYS A 56 -4.74 20.47 11.31
CA LYS A 56 -3.32 20.25 11.65
C LYS A 56 -3.13 18.77 11.97
N GLU A 57 -2.03 18.18 11.50
CA GLU A 57 -1.67 16.79 11.82
C GLU A 57 -1.72 16.50 13.32
N GLN A 58 -2.40 15.42 13.67
CA GLN A 58 -2.58 14.93 15.03
C GLN A 58 -1.71 13.69 15.25
N SER A 59 -0.40 13.91 15.45
CA SER A 59 0.55 12.81 15.68
C SER A 59 0.15 12.02 16.94
N GLY A 60 -0.18 10.74 16.78
CA GLY A 60 -0.69 9.87 17.86
C GLY A 60 -2.20 9.65 17.85
N ASP A 61 -2.95 10.32 16.97
CA ASP A 61 -4.38 10.06 16.76
C ASP A 61 -4.60 9.14 15.55
N ALA A 62 -4.93 7.87 15.82
CA ALA A 62 -5.20 6.91 14.75
C ALA A 62 -6.42 7.30 13.88
N ASN A 63 -7.40 8.01 14.45
CA ASN A 63 -8.59 8.43 13.71
C ASN A 63 -8.26 9.50 12.67
N TYR A 64 -7.34 10.42 13.00
CA TYR A 64 -6.81 11.40 12.05
C TYR A 64 -6.29 10.72 10.77
N TYR A 65 -5.36 9.77 10.92
CA TYR A 65 -4.75 9.10 9.77
C TYR A 65 -5.75 8.24 9.01
N LYS A 66 -6.69 7.57 9.71
CA LYS A 66 -7.77 6.82 9.06
C LYS A 66 -8.67 7.72 8.23
N LEU A 67 -9.13 8.86 8.76
CA LEU A 67 -10.00 9.77 8.03
C LEU A 67 -9.29 10.43 6.84
N LEU A 68 -8.01 10.77 6.99
CA LEU A 68 -7.21 11.32 5.89
C LEU A 68 -7.03 10.27 4.79
N ALA A 69 -6.67 9.04 5.15
CA ALA A 69 -6.56 7.93 4.22
C ALA A 69 -7.90 7.60 3.55
N SER A 70 -9.00 7.55 4.31
CA SER A 70 -10.36 7.36 3.76
C SER A 70 -10.74 8.45 2.77
N SER A 71 -10.31 9.69 2.98
CA SER A 71 -10.55 10.80 2.06
C SER A 71 -9.81 10.60 0.73
N TYR A 72 -8.56 10.16 0.77
CA TYR A 72 -7.82 9.78 -0.44
C TYR A 72 -8.40 8.52 -1.10
N ALA A 73 -8.75 7.49 -0.33
CA ALA A 73 -9.34 6.26 -0.84
C ALA A 73 -10.70 6.52 -1.51
N CYS A 74 -11.52 7.42 -0.96
CA CYS A 74 -12.75 7.90 -1.58
C CYS A 74 -12.46 8.52 -2.96
N LYS A 75 -11.44 9.39 -3.07
CA LYS A 75 -11.03 9.97 -4.36
C LYS A 75 -10.53 8.92 -5.35
N ALA A 76 -9.96 7.82 -4.85
CA ALA A 76 -9.56 6.69 -5.67
C ALA A 76 -10.74 5.83 -6.14
N GLY A 77 -11.95 6.04 -5.61
CA GLY A 77 -13.10 5.15 -5.83
C GLY A 77 -13.07 3.88 -4.98
N PHE A 78 -12.15 3.76 -4.02
CA PHE A 78 -12.10 2.62 -3.11
C PHE A 78 -13.20 2.73 -2.05
N SER A 79 -13.85 1.59 -1.76
CA SER A 79 -14.87 1.46 -0.74
C SER A 79 -14.65 0.18 0.06
N VAL A 80 -14.58 0.31 1.39
CA VAL A 80 -14.48 -0.85 2.30
C VAL A 80 -15.71 -1.74 2.16
N THR A 81 -16.89 -1.15 1.99
CA THR A 81 -18.13 -1.91 1.81
C THR A 81 -18.06 -2.76 0.54
N ASP A 82 -17.62 -2.19 -0.58
CA ASP A 82 -17.54 -2.91 -1.84
C ASP A 82 -16.42 -3.98 -1.80
N PHE A 83 -15.30 -3.67 -1.13
CA PHE A 83 -14.24 -4.64 -0.89
C PHE A 83 -14.76 -5.89 -0.17
N PHE A 84 -15.48 -5.73 0.94
CA PHE A 84 -15.99 -6.88 1.71
C PHE A 84 -17.19 -7.58 1.06
N LEU A 85 -17.98 -6.89 0.24
CA LEU A 85 -19.12 -7.51 -0.46
C LEU A 85 -18.69 -8.27 -1.71
N ASN A 86 -17.73 -7.74 -2.47
CA ASN A 86 -17.45 -8.19 -3.84
C ASN A 86 -16.02 -8.68 -4.07
N GLU A 87 -15.03 -8.14 -3.37
CA GLU A 87 -13.61 -8.34 -3.71
C GLU A 87 -12.92 -9.38 -2.81
N ILE A 88 -13.19 -9.36 -1.50
CA ILE A 88 -12.54 -10.28 -0.55
C ILE A 88 -12.80 -11.75 -0.87
N THR A 89 -13.95 -12.06 -1.47
CA THR A 89 -14.34 -13.42 -1.89
C THR A 89 -13.56 -13.91 -3.11
N LYS A 90 -12.90 -13.01 -3.84
CA LYS A 90 -12.02 -13.35 -4.97
C LYS A 90 -10.62 -13.71 -4.50
N ILE A 91 -10.23 -13.37 -3.27
CA ILE A 91 -8.93 -13.76 -2.70
C ILE A 91 -8.97 -15.27 -2.46
N THR A 92 -8.15 -16.01 -3.19
CA THR A 92 -7.98 -17.45 -3.02
C THR A 92 -6.79 -17.75 -2.13
N THR A 93 -6.86 -18.82 -1.36
CA THR A 93 -5.71 -19.34 -0.62
C THR A 93 -4.78 -20.10 -1.56
N GLY A 94 -3.46 -19.95 -1.37
CA GLY A 94 -2.44 -20.67 -2.15
C GLY A 94 -1.66 -19.80 -3.14
N ALA A 95 -1.08 -20.45 -4.13
CA ALA A 95 0.05 -19.96 -4.93
C ALA A 95 -0.32 -18.95 -6.06
N ASP A 96 -1.60 -18.62 -6.20
CA ASP A 96 -2.14 -17.63 -7.15
C ASP A 96 -2.61 -16.32 -6.47
N LEU A 97 -2.06 -15.98 -5.29
CA LEU A 97 -2.51 -14.82 -4.52
C LEU A 97 -2.56 -13.52 -5.36
N LEU A 98 -1.48 -13.22 -6.08
CA LEU A 98 -1.39 -11.99 -6.87
C LEU A 98 -2.28 -12.04 -8.12
N SER A 99 -2.49 -13.23 -8.69
CA SER A 99 -3.46 -13.44 -9.76
C SER A 99 -4.88 -13.16 -9.26
N SER A 100 -5.24 -13.67 -8.08
CA SER A 100 -6.57 -13.47 -7.49
C SER A 100 -6.88 -11.98 -7.25
N MET A 101 -5.91 -11.20 -6.75
CA MET A 101 -6.04 -9.75 -6.55
C MET A 101 -6.17 -8.98 -7.86
N SER A 102 -5.52 -9.47 -8.94
CA SER A 102 -5.63 -8.84 -10.25
C SER A 102 -7.07 -8.83 -10.78
N THR A 103 -7.93 -9.74 -10.30
CA THR A 103 -9.36 -9.83 -10.70
C THR A 103 -10.27 -8.80 -10.03
N PHE A 104 -9.73 -7.96 -9.15
CA PHE A 104 -10.52 -6.94 -8.48
C PHE A 104 -11.07 -5.90 -9.46
N THR A 105 -12.23 -5.34 -9.17
CA THR A 105 -12.90 -4.40 -10.10
C THR A 105 -12.01 -3.18 -10.39
N MET A 106 -11.41 -2.60 -9.35
CA MET A 106 -10.47 -1.47 -9.51
C MET A 106 -9.17 -1.87 -10.24
N ALA A 107 -8.74 -3.13 -10.10
CA ALA A 107 -7.57 -3.65 -10.80
C ALA A 107 -7.81 -3.74 -12.30
N GLN A 108 -8.95 -4.33 -12.68
CA GLN A 108 -9.36 -4.50 -14.07
C GLN A 108 -9.78 -3.18 -14.75
N SER A 109 -10.05 -2.12 -13.99
CA SER A 109 -10.38 -0.80 -14.55
C SER A 109 -9.16 0.06 -14.90
N MET A 110 -7.99 -0.25 -14.34
CA MET A 110 -6.77 0.51 -14.61
C MET A 110 -6.29 0.25 -16.03
N THR A 111 -6.20 1.30 -16.86
CA THR A 111 -5.76 1.19 -18.26
C THR A 111 -4.55 2.06 -18.58
N ASP A 112 -4.13 2.89 -17.64
CA ASP A 112 -2.98 3.79 -17.76
C ASP A 112 -2.21 3.80 -16.43
N ILE A 113 -0.90 3.99 -16.50
CA ILE A 113 -0.04 4.14 -15.33
C ILE A 113 -0.32 5.44 -14.56
N ASP A 114 -0.84 6.45 -15.26
CA ASP A 114 -1.20 7.75 -14.68
C ASP A 114 -2.69 7.79 -14.21
N ASP A 115 -3.33 6.62 -14.06
CA ASP A 115 -4.71 6.53 -13.57
C ASP A 115 -4.85 7.18 -12.18
N LEU A 116 -5.79 8.14 -12.05
CA LEU A 116 -5.99 8.89 -10.82
C LEU A 116 -6.43 7.98 -9.66
N SER A 117 -7.13 6.89 -9.94
CA SER A 117 -7.53 5.89 -8.95
C SER A 117 -6.30 5.21 -8.36
N TYR A 118 -5.35 4.85 -9.23
CA TYR A 118 -4.05 4.33 -8.79
C TYR A 118 -3.34 5.40 -7.97
N TYR A 119 -3.15 6.62 -8.48
CA TYR A 119 -2.46 7.69 -7.75
C TYR A 119 -3.04 7.96 -6.34
N TYR A 120 -4.36 8.18 -6.23
CA TYR A 120 -4.99 8.49 -4.94
C TYR A 120 -5.01 7.31 -3.97
N LEU A 121 -5.11 6.07 -4.46
CA LEU A 121 -4.98 4.89 -3.60
C LEU A 121 -3.56 4.80 -3.02
N GLY A 122 -2.54 5.12 -3.82
CA GLY A 122 -1.16 5.22 -3.36
C GLY A 122 -1.00 6.24 -2.23
N LEU A 123 -1.58 7.45 -2.36
CA LEU A 123 -1.56 8.45 -1.29
C LEU A 123 -2.26 7.99 -0.01
N ALA A 124 -3.40 7.28 -0.14
CA ALA A 124 -4.09 6.70 1.02
C ALA A 124 -3.22 5.66 1.74
N ILE A 125 -2.56 4.80 0.97
CA ILE A 125 -1.62 3.79 1.48
C ILE A 125 -0.43 4.45 2.18
N GLU A 126 0.17 5.49 1.59
CA GLU A 126 1.28 6.22 2.19
C GLU A 126 0.90 6.83 3.55
N VAL A 127 -0.27 7.49 3.63
CA VAL A 127 -0.78 8.08 4.88
C VAL A 127 -0.82 7.04 6.00
N LEU A 128 -1.38 5.86 5.74
CA LEU A 128 -1.45 4.80 6.75
C LEU A 128 -0.09 4.15 7.01
N THR A 129 0.67 3.88 5.96
CA THR A 129 1.98 3.22 6.04
C THR A 129 2.92 4.00 6.94
N TYR A 130 3.00 5.32 6.75
CA TYR A 130 3.89 6.21 7.49
C TYR A 130 3.29 6.81 8.77
N SER A 131 2.04 6.46 9.12
CA SER A 131 1.36 7.01 10.32
C SER A 131 2.12 6.78 11.63
N GLY A 132 2.85 5.66 11.75
CA GLY A 132 3.71 5.34 12.91
C GLY A 132 5.13 5.92 12.82
N GLY A 133 5.43 6.72 11.79
CA GLY A 133 6.76 7.23 11.49
C GLY A 133 7.65 6.23 10.76
N MET A 134 8.96 6.50 10.78
CA MET A 134 10.00 5.70 10.11
C MET A 134 11.06 5.21 11.09
N GLY A 135 11.57 4.01 10.85
CA GLY A 135 12.67 3.42 11.60
C GLY A 135 13.93 4.29 11.53
N PRO A 136 14.66 4.48 12.66
CA PRO A 136 15.79 5.42 12.70
C PRO A 136 16.95 5.01 11.78
N ALA A 137 17.18 3.71 11.62
CA ALA A 137 18.26 3.14 10.82
C ALA A 137 17.86 2.81 9.38
N THR A 138 16.73 2.12 9.19
CA THR A 138 16.28 1.65 7.87
C THR A 138 15.48 2.68 7.08
N LYS A 139 14.97 3.73 7.76
CA LYS A 139 13.97 4.67 7.20
C LYS A 139 12.69 4.00 6.70
N ASP A 140 12.47 2.74 7.10
CA ASP A 140 11.29 1.99 6.75
C ASP A 140 10.16 2.23 7.77
N PRO A 141 8.92 2.40 7.32
CA PRO A 141 7.73 2.27 8.15
C PRO A 141 7.52 0.80 8.55
N SER A 142 6.74 0.54 9.61
CA SER A 142 6.33 -0.83 9.97
C SER A 142 5.07 -0.88 10.81
N ALA A 143 4.40 -2.03 10.81
CA ALA A 143 3.27 -2.33 11.67
C ALA A 143 3.63 -2.19 13.16
N THR A 144 4.83 -2.64 13.54
CA THR A 144 5.34 -2.48 14.92
C THR A 144 5.50 -1.02 15.32
N LEU A 145 5.97 -0.13 14.42
CA LEU A 145 6.06 1.31 14.69
C LEU A 145 4.68 1.93 14.86
N ARG A 146 3.69 1.49 14.07
CA ARG A 146 2.29 1.90 14.24
C ARG A 146 1.74 1.44 15.59
N GLU A 147 2.01 0.20 16.02
CA GLU A 147 1.63 -0.29 17.34
C GLU A 147 2.29 0.50 18.48
N ALA A 148 3.58 0.81 18.36
CA ALA A 148 4.29 1.64 19.34
C ALA A 148 3.70 3.06 19.44
N THR A 149 3.13 3.58 18.35
CA THR A 149 2.58 4.94 18.28
C THR A 149 1.13 5.00 18.75
N PHE A 150 0.28 4.07 18.33
CA PHE A 150 -1.18 4.13 18.51
C PHE A 150 -1.72 3.10 19.51
N GLY A 151 -0.86 2.23 20.05
CA GLY A 151 -1.28 1.07 20.83
C GLY A 151 -1.94 -0.01 19.98
N SER A 152 -2.27 -1.14 20.61
CA SER A 152 -2.76 -2.34 19.91
C SER A 152 -4.05 -2.10 19.13
N TYR A 153 -5.05 -1.42 19.73
CA TYR A 153 -6.34 -1.17 19.08
C TYR A 153 -6.21 -0.20 17.90
N GLY A 154 -5.54 0.95 18.10
CA GLY A 154 -5.37 1.94 17.04
C GLY A 154 -4.53 1.41 15.87
N ALA A 155 -3.50 0.62 16.17
CA ALA A 155 -2.69 -0.02 15.14
C ALA A 155 -3.40 -1.17 14.43
N ALA A 156 -4.20 -1.99 15.13
CA ALA A 156 -5.01 -3.02 14.50
C ALA A 156 -5.98 -2.42 13.47
N ASP A 157 -6.63 -1.31 13.83
CA ASP A 157 -7.52 -0.56 12.94
C ASP A 157 -6.79 -0.01 11.70
N ILE A 158 -5.63 0.64 11.89
CA ILE A 158 -4.83 1.19 10.78
C ILE A 158 -4.29 0.06 9.89
N ASN A 159 -3.70 -0.98 10.48
CA ASN A 159 -3.12 -2.11 9.76
C ASN A 159 -4.20 -2.86 8.95
N SER A 160 -5.38 -3.06 9.52
CA SER A 160 -6.51 -3.69 8.80
C SER A 160 -6.90 -2.86 7.59
N PHE A 161 -7.05 -1.55 7.75
CA PHE A 161 -7.46 -0.69 6.65
C PHE A 161 -6.38 -0.59 5.56
N LEU A 162 -5.10 -0.49 5.97
CA LEU A 162 -3.95 -0.54 5.10
C LEU A 162 -3.88 -1.84 4.30
N MET A 163 -4.16 -2.99 4.95
CA MET A 163 -4.20 -4.30 4.29
C MET A 163 -5.17 -4.32 3.11
N TYR A 164 -6.40 -3.84 3.30
CA TYR A 164 -7.42 -3.84 2.25
C TYR A 164 -6.96 -3.05 1.02
N MET A 165 -6.39 -1.87 1.25
CA MET A 165 -5.90 -1.02 0.16
C MET A 165 -4.65 -1.61 -0.51
N LEU A 166 -3.75 -2.23 0.25
CA LEU A 166 -2.57 -2.91 -0.30
C LEU A 166 -2.96 -4.11 -1.17
N PHE A 167 -4.01 -4.87 -0.80
CA PHE A 167 -4.54 -5.92 -1.68
C PHE A 167 -5.00 -5.34 -3.01
N VAL A 168 -5.77 -4.25 -2.98
CA VAL A 168 -6.23 -3.59 -4.22
C VAL A 168 -5.06 -3.04 -5.03
N ARG A 169 -4.10 -2.37 -4.40
CA ARG A 169 -2.94 -1.77 -5.05
C ARG A 169 -2.02 -2.79 -5.72
N ASN A 170 -1.75 -3.91 -5.04
CA ASN A 170 -1.02 -5.03 -5.63
C ASN A 170 -1.81 -5.62 -6.80
N GLY A 171 -3.13 -5.82 -6.64
CA GLY A 171 -4.01 -6.27 -7.73
C GLY A 171 -3.98 -5.36 -8.97
N MET A 172 -4.12 -4.05 -8.78
CA MET A 172 -4.03 -3.06 -9.86
C MET A 172 -2.69 -3.15 -10.60
N SER A 173 -1.60 -3.26 -9.85
CA SER A 173 -0.27 -3.42 -10.42
C SER A 173 -0.15 -4.71 -11.22
N MET A 174 -0.68 -5.83 -10.73
CA MET A 174 -0.63 -7.11 -11.42
C MET A 174 -1.49 -7.13 -12.68
N ALA A 175 -2.72 -6.59 -12.62
CA ALA A 175 -3.58 -6.46 -13.79
C ALA A 175 -2.94 -5.59 -14.88
N PHE A 176 -2.37 -4.45 -14.50
CA PHE A 176 -1.79 -3.50 -15.45
C PHE A 176 -0.41 -3.93 -15.97
N PHE A 177 0.56 -4.18 -15.07
CA PHE A 177 1.91 -4.54 -15.49
C PHE A 177 2.04 -6.00 -15.91
N GLY A 178 1.25 -6.91 -15.34
CA GLY A 178 1.23 -8.33 -15.72
C GLY A 178 0.28 -8.64 -16.88
N ASN A 179 -0.46 -7.63 -17.36
CA ASN A 179 -1.50 -7.77 -18.37
C ASN A 179 -2.46 -8.93 -18.05
N SER A 180 -2.96 -8.98 -16.82
CA SER A 180 -3.81 -10.08 -16.36
C SER A 180 -5.26 -9.88 -16.79
N ASP A 181 -5.89 -10.95 -17.28
CA ASP A 181 -7.30 -10.89 -17.68
C ASP A 181 -8.26 -10.91 -16.49
N VAL A 182 -9.57 -10.86 -16.78
CA VAL A 182 -10.64 -10.88 -15.77
C VAL A 182 -10.70 -12.16 -14.94
N ALA A 183 -10.03 -13.23 -15.39
CA ALA A 183 -9.89 -14.49 -14.67
C ALA A 183 -8.58 -14.57 -13.88
N GLY A 184 -7.72 -13.54 -13.95
CA GLY A 184 -6.42 -13.48 -13.30
C GLY A 184 -5.31 -14.16 -14.11
N THR A 185 -5.59 -14.57 -15.35
CA THR A 185 -4.60 -15.19 -16.22
C THR A 185 -3.61 -14.13 -16.71
N LYS A 186 -2.34 -14.29 -16.34
CA LYS A 186 -1.25 -13.41 -16.74
C LYS A 186 -1.09 -13.37 -18.27
N GLY A 187 -0.78 -12.20 -18.81
CA GLY A 187 -0.55 -11.98 -20.24
C GLY A 187 -1.78 -12.12 -21.14
N ALA A 188 -2.93 -12.53 -20.61
CA ALA A 188 -4.17 -12.73 -21.36
C ALA A 188 -5.08 -11.47 -21.40
N GLY A 189 -4.68 -10.40 -20.73
CA GLY A 189 -5.41 -9.14 -20.63
C GLY A 189 -5.42 -8.33 -21.93
N ALA A 190 -6.19 -7.25 -21.93
CA ALA A 190 -6.39 -6.37 -23.08
C ALA A 190 -5.59 -5.06 -23.03
N ILE A 191 -4.84 -4.82 -21.96
CA ILE A 191 -4.11 -3.55 -21.72
C ILE A 191 -2.79 -3.55 -22.48
N GLY A 192 -2.13 -4.70 -22.56
CA GLY A 192 -0.87 -4.89 -23.26
C GLY A 192 -0.83 -6.19 -24.05
N THR A 193 0.36 -6.55 -24.48
CA THR A 193 0.67 -7.86 -25.08
C THR A 193 1.77 -8.58 -24.31
N ASN A 194 2.15 -8.06 -23.15
CA ASN A 194 3.27 -8.56 -22.38
C ASN A 194 2.89 -9.80 -21.59
N GLU A 195 3.78 -10.79 -21.58
CA GLU A 195 3.66 -12.02 -20.83
C GLU A 195 4.33 -11.92 -19.44
N CYS A 196 5.40 -11.15 -19.35
CA CYS A 196 6.14 -10.85 -18.13
C CYS A 196 5.82 -9.45 -17.60
N LEU A 197 6.11 -9.18 -16.32
CA LEU A 197 6.15 -7.82 -15.77
C LEU A 197 7.24 -6.99 -16.48
N PHE A 198 8.42 -7.58 -16.69
CA PHE A 198 9.55 -6.96 -17.37
C PHE A 198 10.23 -7.93 -18.35
N ALA A 199 10.85 -7.41 -19.40
CA ALA A 199 11.61 -8.22 -20.35
C ALA A 199 12.99 -8.55 -19.76
N TYR A 200 13.10 -9.69 -19.09
CA TYR A 200 14.27 -10.04 -18.26
C TYR A 200 15.56 -10.20 -19.08
N SER A 201 15.48 -10.62 -20.34
CA SER A 201 16.63 -10.70 -21.25
C SER A 201 17.37 -9.38 -21.45
N TYR A 202 16.75 -8.23 -21.16
CA TYR A 202 17.41 -6.92 -21.25
C TYR A 202 18.59 -6.76 -20.28
N PHE A 203 18.63 -7.56 -19.21
CA PHE A 203 19.77 -7.58 -18.30
C PHE A 203 20.95 -8.41 -18.82
N GLY A 204 20.72 -9.32 -19.78
CA GLY A 204 21.74 -10.22 -20.31
C GLY A 204 22.36 -11.15 -19.28
N ASP A 205 21.62 -11.50 -18.22
CA ASP A 205 22.04 -12.41 -17.16
C ASP A 205 21.46 -13.82 -17.44
N GLY A 206 22.34 -14.76 -17.78
CA GLY A 206 21.92 -16.11 -18.15
C GLY A 206 21.30 -16.92 -17.00
N ASP A 207 21.60 -16.59 -15.73
CA ASP A 207 20.98 -17.25 -14.60
C ASP A 207 19.54 -16.75 -14.39
N LEU A 208 19.29 -15.45 -14.62
CA LEU A 208 17.95 -14.87 -14.60
C LEU A 208 17.09 -15.42 -15.73
N ASP A 209 17.63 -15.47 -16.95
CA ASP A 209 16.94 -16.06 -18.10
C ASP A 209 16.62 -17.54 -17.83
N ALA A 210 17.57 -18.29 -17.28
CA ALA A 210 17.35 -19.70 -16.90
C ALA A 210 16.31 -19.86 -15.77
N TYR A 211 16.21 -18.89 -14.86
CA TYR A 211 15.20 -18.89 -13.80
C TYR A 211 13.79 -18.77 -14.39
N ILE A 212 13.57 -17.81 -15.31
CA ILE A 212 12.29 -17.62 -16.02
C ILE A 212 11.97 -18.87 -16.87
N GLN A 213 12.97 -19.40 -17.58
CA GLN A 213 12.81 -20.57 -18.44
C GLN A 213 12.65 -21.90 -17.69
N ALA A 214 12.80 -21.92 -16.37
CA ALA A 214 12.70 -23.15 -15.58
C ALA A 214 11.30 -23.81 -15.63
N GLY A 215 10.31 -23.15 -16.24
CA GLY A 215 9.01 -23.71 -16.62
C GLY A 215 8.07 -23.96 -15.44
N GLY A 216 6.88 -23.37 -15.48
CA GLY A 216 5.79 -23.65 -14.54
C GLY A 216 5.86 -22.95 -13.19
N VAL A 217 6.91 -22.16 -12.92
CA VAL A 217 7.00 -21.34 -11.69
C VAL A 217 6.47 -19.92 -11.91
N THR A 218 6.74 -19.34 -13.09
CA THR A 218 6.40 -17.96 -13.46
C THR A 218 5.26 -17.87 -14.50
N GLY A 219 4.55 -18.98 -14.72
CA GLY A 219 3.38 -19.02 -15.60
C GLY A 219 3.68 -18.76 -17.06
N ALA A 220 2.97 -17.77 -17.62
CA ALA A 220 3.09 -17.35 -19.01
C ALA A 220 4.40 -16.60 -19.32
N CYS A 221 5.11 -16.12 -18.29
CA CYS A 221 6.46 -15.60 -18.42
C CYS A 221 7.42 -16.79 -18.32
N ASP A 222 7.64 -17.50 -19.43
CA ASP A 222 8.44 -18.73 -19.47
C ASP A 222 9.60 -18.69 -20.46
N ASP A 223 9.81 -17.55 -21.13
CA ASP A 223 11.01 -17.25 -21.89
C ASP A 223 11.60 -15.90 -21.44
N GLY A 224 12.92 -15.83 -21.24
CA GLY A 224 13.60 -14.55 -21.00
C GLY A 224 13.41 -13.54 -22.14
N ALA A 225 13.11 -14.02 -23.36
CA ALA A 225 12.76 -13.20 -24.52
C ALA A 225 11.30 -12.72 -24.56
N ASP A 226 10.45 -13.18 -23.64
CA ASP A 226 9.07 -12.73 -23.54
C ASP A 226 9.00 -11.22 -23.29
N THR A 227 7.89 -10.64 -23.76
CA THR A 227 7.74 -9.20 -23.69
C THR A 227 7.31 -8.78 -22.29
N GLY A 228 7.89 -7.68 -21.81
CA GLY A 228 7.55 -7.06 -20.54
C GLY A 228 6.65 -5.84 -20.71
N SER A 229 6.07 -5.36 -19.62
CA SER A 229 5.33 -4.10 -19.63
C SER A 229 6.25 -2.93 -19.98
N VAL A 230 5.90 -2.19 -21.03
CA VAL A 230 6.62 -0.97 -21.43
C VAL A 230 6.62 0.09 -20.32
N ALA A 231 5.62 0.07 -19.43
CA ALA A 231 5.53 1.00 -18.31
C ALA A 231 6.58 0.71 -17.22
N LEU A 232 7.19 -0.47 -17.21
CA LEU A 232 8.33 -0.79 -16.34
C LEU A 232 9.69 -0.51 -16.99
N THR A 233 9.70 0.16 -18.16
CA THR A 233 10.93 0.58 -18.84
C THR A 233 11.07 2.11 -18.85
N ASN A 234 12.28 2.64 -19.02
CA ASN A 234 12.51 4.08 -19.23
C ASN A 234 12.29 4.51 -20.70
N GLY A 235 11.58 3.71 -21.51
CA GLY A 235 11.47 3.87 -22.96
C GLY A 235 12.64 3.27 -23.75
N ASP A 236 13.54 2.57 -23.05
CA ASP A 236 14.62 1.76 -23.60
C ASP A 236 14.68 0.42 -22.84
N SER A 237 15.77 -0.35 -23.01
CA SER A 237 15.93 -1.64 -22.33
C SER A 237 16.24 -1.53 -20.82
N SER A 238 16.29 -0.33 -20.24
CA SER A 238 16.54 -0.15 -18.80
C SER A 238 15.25 -0.17 -17.98
N LEU A 239 15.35 -0.74 -16.78
CA LEU A 239 14.26 -0.80 -15.81
C LEU A 239 13.89 0.59 -15.29
N HIS A 240 12.61 0.91 -15.26
CA HIS A 240 12.08 2.09 -14.59
C HIS A 240 12.07 1.88 -13.07
N LEU A 241 13.24 2.06 -12.46
CA LEU A 241 13.52 1.70 -11.06
C LEU A 241 12.47 2.24 -10.06
N ASN A 242 11.99 3.47 -10.24
CA ASN A 242 10.99 4.04 -9.33
C ASN A 242 9.69 3.21 -9.29
N ARG A 243 9.19 2.75 -10.45
CA ARG A 243 7.95 1.96 -10.56
C ARG A 243 8.19 0.54 -10.05
N ALA A 244 9.32 -0.06 -10.41
CA ALA A 244 9.71 -1.37 -9.91
C ALA A 244 9.85 -1.39 -8.38
N CYS A 245 10.50 -0.37 -7.79
CA CYS A 245 10.55 -0.22 -6.34
C CYS A 245 9.17 -0.01 -5.71
N GLY A 246 8.24 0.65 -6.40
CA GLY A 246 6.83 0.74 -5.95
C GLY A 246 6.21 -0.64 -5.77
N LEU A 247 6.39 -1.54 -6.75
CA LEU A 247 5.91 -2.93 -6.66
C LEU A 247 6.54 -3.67 -5.47
N VAL A 248 7.86 -3.56 -5.32
CA VAL A 248 8.61 -4.19 -4.22
C VAL A 248 8.10 -3.69 -2.87
N THR A 249 7.96 -2.38 -2.69
CA THR A 249 7.57 -1.82 -1.40
C THR A 249 6.10 -2.00 -1.09
N ASP A 250 5.21 -1.96 -2.09
CA ASP A 250 3.78 -2.26 -1.88
C ASP A 250 3.60 -3.71 -1.43
N PHE A 251 4.34 -4.65 -2.03
CA PHE A 251 4.28 -6.05 -1.61
C PHE A 251 4.94 -6.28 -0.24
N ASN A 252 6.12 -5.72 0.02
CA ASN A 252 6.77 -5.86 1.33
C ASN A 252 5.96 -5.22 2.47
N ASN A 253 5.26 -4.09 2.22
CA ASN A 253 4.34 -3.52 3.21
C ASN A 253 3.13 -4.41 3.45
N LEU A 254 2.62 -5.09 2.42
CA LEU A 254 1.53 -6.06 2.57
C LEU A 254 1.95 -7.21 3.49
N LEU A 255 3.14 -7.77 3.29
CA LEU A 255 3.67 -8.83 4.15
C LEU A 255 3.87 -8.36 5.59
N ASP A 256 4.46 -7.18 5.78
CA ASP A 256 4.63 -6.59 7.11
C ASP A 256 3.30 -6.43 7.86
N VAL A 257 2.23 -6.02 7.17
CA VAL A 257 0.90 -5.92 7.76
C VAL A 257 0.31 -7.30 8.07
N LEU A 258 0.36 -8.25 7.12
CA LEU A 258 -0.21 -9.60 7.30
C LEU A 258 0.49 -10.38 8.41
N GLU A 259 1.82 -10.22 8.57
CA GLU A 259 2.60 -10.87 9.63
C GLU A 259 2.31 -10.26 11.02
N ASN A 260 1.76 -9.05 11.10
CA ASN A 260 1.57 -8.30 12.35
C ASN A 260 0.10 -7.99 12.69
N ILE A 261 -0.87 -8.48 11.91
CA ILE A 261 -2.29 -8.31 12.20
C ILE A 261 -2.80 -9.49 13.04
N SER A 262 -3.36 -9.20 14.23
CA SER A 262 -4.09 -10.20 15.00
C SER A 262 -5.54 -10.23 14.52
N LEU A 263 -5.87 -11.12 13.58
CA LEU A 263 -7.26 -11.30 13.17
C LEU A 263 -7.99 -12.10 14.26
N GLY A 264 -8.67 -11.37 15.15
CA GLY A 264 -9.65 -11.97 16.04
C GLY A 264 -10.78 -12.56 15.20
N ASP A 265 -11.04 -13.85 15.37
CA ASP A 265 -12.18 -14.60 14.83
C ASP A 265 -12.11 -15.13 13.39
N ILE A 266 -10.99 -15.02 12.68
CA ILE A 266 -10.74 -15.99 11.61
C ILE A 266 -10.03 -17.18 12.24
N THR A 267 -10.73 -18.31 12.36
CA THR A 267 -10.23 -19.57 12.94
C THR A 267 -9.19 -20.27 12.03
N ASP A 268 -8.30 -19.50 11.42
CA ASP A 268 -8.00 -19.60 9.99
C ASP A 268 -6.77 -20.43 9.67
N VAL A 269 -6.99 -21.71 9.39
CA VAL A 269 -5.99 -22.54 8.70
C VAL A 269 -5.55 -21.87 7.39
N ASP A 270 -6.44 -21.11 6.76
CA ASP A 270 -6.29 -20.51 5.44
C ASP A 270 -5.31 -19.33 5.38
N LEU A 271 -5.41 -18.33 6.27
CA LEU A 271 -4.42 -17.24 6.33
C LEU A 271 -3.04 -17.73 6.79
N ALA A 272 -2.99 -18.64 7.77
CA ALA A 272 -1.72 -19.21 8.22
C ALA A 272 -1.03 -19.99 7.09
N THR A 273 -1.79 -20.75 6.30
CA THR A 273 -1.30 -21.42 5.10
C THR A 273 -0.84 -20.41 4.05
N LEU A 274 -1.61 -19.36 3.78
CA LEU A 274 -1.22 -18.31 2.85
C LEU A 274 0.11 -17.65 3.23
N LEU A 275 0.25 -17.26 4.50
CA LEU A 275 1.48 -16.66 5.02
C LEU A 275 2.67 -17.63 4.97
N ALA A 276 2.43 -18.92 5.23
CA ALA A 276 3.46 -19.95 5.12
C ALA A 276 3.93 -20.13 3.67
N ASP A 277 3.01 -20.13 2.70
CA ASP A 277 3.32 -20.27 1.28
C ASP A 277 4.14 -19.08 0.76
N ILE A 278 3.73 -17.85 1.09
CA ILE A 278 4.50 -16.65 0.73
C ILE A 278 5.87 -16.67 1.41
N SER A 279 5.92 -17.02 2.69
CA SER A 279 7.18 -17.11 3.43
C SER A 279 8.11 -18.15 2.82
N ALA A 280 7.59 -19.28 2.33
CA ALA A 280 8.37 -20.29 1.63
C ALA A 280 8.94 -19.76 0.31
N VAL A 281 8.17 -19.02 -0.49
CA VAL A 281 8.67 -18.40 -1.74
C VAL A 281 9.76 -17.38 -1.43
N ARG A 282 9.54 -16.52 -0.42
CA ARG A 282 10.52 -15.53 0.04
C ARG A 282 11.80 -16.19 0.54
N GLN A 283 11.67 -17.27 1.31
CA GLN A 283 12.83 -17.98 1.82
C GLN A 283 13.60 -18.70 0.71
N ASP A 284 12.90 -19.30 -0.26
CA ASP A 284 13.51 -19.90 -1.44
C ASP A 284 14.30 -18.86 -2.25
N PHE A 285 13.73 -17.68 -2.46
CA PHE A 285 14.43 -16.56 -3.09
C PHE A 285 15.69 -16.14 -2.31
N VAL A 286 15.62 -16.07 -0.98
CA VAL A 286 16.76 -15.72 -0.14
C VAL A 286 17.88 -16.77 -0.22
N ASP A 287 17.51 -18.05 -0.15
CA ASP A 287 18.46 -19.16 -0.08
C ASP A 287 19.10 -19.48 -1.44
N ASN A 288 18.33 -19.35 -2.54
CA ASN A 288 18.78 -19.72 -3.87
C ASN A 288 19.23 -18.54 -4.74
N VAL A 289 18.83 -17.31 -4.42
CA VAL A 289 19.23 -16.11 -5.21
C VAL A 289 20.01 -15.13 -4.37
N ILE A 290 19.46 -14.61 -3.27
CA ILE A 290 20.09 -13.52 -2.52
C ILE A 290 21.44 -13.96 -1.94
N THR A 291 21.44 -15.05 -1.16
CA THR A 291 22.64 -15.54 -0.47
C THR A 291 23.73 -15.99 -1.44
N PRO A 292 23.45 -16.80 -2.49
CA PRO A 292 24.49 -17.28 -3.40
C PRO A 292 25.07 -16.17 -4.29
N LYS A 293 24.27 -15.17 -4.66
CA LYS A 293 24.73 -14.03 -5.49
C LYS A 293 25.29 -12.86 -4.67
N GLY A 294 25.19 -12.91 -3.34
CA GLY A 294 25.64 -11.84 -2.44
C GLY A 294 24.82 -10.56 -2.58
N PHE A 295 23.55 -10.68 -2.94
CA PHE A 295 22.63 -9.54 -3.04
C PHE A 295 22.24 -9.01 -1.66
N SER A 296 21.68 -7.81 -1.63
CA SER A 296 21.26 -7.20 -0.36
C SER A 296 20.01 -7.87 0.18
N ASN A 297 20.08 -8.38 1.43
CA ASN A 297 18.90 -8.84 2.16
C ASN A 297 17.87 -7.72 2.41
N SER A 298 18.24 -6.44 2.30
CA SER A 298 17.27 -5.34 2.43
C SER A 298 16.17 -5.40 1.37
N LEU A 299 16.41 -6.06 0.24
CA LEU A 299 15.46 -6.14 -0.87
C LEU A 299 14.14 -6.80 -0.48
N VAL A 300 14.19 -7.83 0.37
CA VAL A 300 12.98 -8.55 0.83
C VAL A 300 12.30 -7.91 2.04
N THR A 301 12.82 -6.78 2.52
CA THR A 301 12.28 -6.09 3.70
C THR A 301 12.03 -4.60 3.50
N VAL A 302 12.56 -3.98 2.44
CA VAL A 302 12.44 -2.55 2.19
C VAL A 302 10.98 -2.17 1.96
N LYS A 303 10.52 -1.15 2.67
CA LYS A 303 9.12 -0.69 2.68
C LYS A 303 8.99 0.78 2.29
N ASN A 304 10.09 1.51 2.26
CA ASN A 304 10.15 2.87 1.78
C ASN A 304 10.62 2.92 0.32
N GLN A 305 9.76 3.39 -0.59
CA GLN A 305 10.07 3.41 -2.02
C GLN A 305 11.28 4.29 -2.35
N SER A 306 11.41 5.45 -1.70
CA SER A 306 12.56 6.34 -1.91
C SER A 306 13.86 5.69 -1.43
N GLN A 307 13.79 4.92 -0.34
CA GLN A 307 14.93 4.15 0.15
C GLN A 307 15.28 3.02 -0.82
N CYS A 308 14.30 2.27 -1.32
CA CYS A 308 14.51 1.24 -2.35
C CYS A 308 15.21 1.83 -3.59
N VAL A 309 14.72 2.96 -4.12
CA VAL A 309 15.36 3.60 -5.28
C VAL A 309 16.81 3.99 -4.96
N THR A 310 17.05 4.55 -3.77
CA THR A 310 18.40 4.94 -3.34
C THR A 310 19.34 3.74 -3.25
N ASP A 311 18.88 2.65 -2.63
CA ASP A 311 19.71 1.47 -2.35
C ASP A 311 20.01 0.63 -3.59
N PHE A 312 19.11 0.64 -4.58
CA PHE A 312 19.20 -0.24 -5.76
C PHE A 312 19.51 0.50 -7.07
N THR A 313 19.78 1.81 -7.03
CA THR A 313 20.34 2.53 -8.18
C THR A 313 21.71 1.95 -8.53
N GLY A 314 21.88 1.49 -9.78
CA GLY A 314 23.08 0.78 -10.23
C GLY A 314 23.14 -0.69 -9.79
N SER A 315 22.05 -1.22 -9.24
CA SER A 315 21.89 -2.64 -8.85
C SER A 315 20.51 -3.17 -9.26
N GLU A 316 19.98 -2.66 -10.38
CA GLU A 316 18.64 -2.95 -10.90
C GLU A 316 18.43 -4.44 -11.20
N LEU A 317 19.51 -5.18 -11.49
CA LEU A 317 19.46 -6.63 -11.64
C LEU A 317 18.88 -7.33 -10.40
N GLN A 318 19.16 -6.83 -9.20
CA GLN A 318 18.60 -7.40 -7.96
C GLN A 318 17.07 -7.21 -7.93
N ILE A 319 16.58 -6.05 -8.35
CA ILE A 319 15.14 -5.78 -8.46
C ILE A 319 14.49 -6.73 -9.48
N ALA A 320 15.14 -6.95 -10.61
CA ALA A 320 14.65 -7.88 -11.63
C ALA A 320 14.51 -9.30 -11.07
N TYR A 321 15.51 -9.77 -10.32
CA TYR A 321 15.44 -11.05 -9.62
C TYR A 321 14.32 -11.12 -8.58
N TYR A 322 14.07 -10.04 -7.82
CA TYR A 322 12.94 -10.01 -6.90
C TYR A 322 11.61 -10.09 -7.65
N MET A 323 11.45 -9.30 -8.71
CA MET A 323 10.23 -9.33 -9.52
C MET A 323 10.00 -10.72 -10.11
N ALA A 324 11.04 -11.34 -10.67
CA ALA A 324 10.99 -12.69 -11.22
C ALA A 324 10.68 -13.75 -10.14
N ALA A 325 11.39 -13.74 -9.03
CA ALA A 325 11.29 -14.83 -8.06
C ALA A 325 10.06 -14.74 -7.15
N LEU A 326 9.57 -13.52 -6.88
CA LEU A 326 8.43 -13.30 -6.01
C LEU A 326 7.18 -12.93 -6.79
N LEU A 327 7.21 -11.85 -7.57
CA LEU A 327 5.99 -11.31 -8.16
C LEU A 327 5.50 -12.14 -9.36
N GLU A 328 6.39 -12.57 -10.25
CA GLU A 328 6.02 -13.52 -11.32
C GLU A 328 5.54 -14.84 -10.72
N THR A 329 6.28 -15.39 -9.77
CA THR A 329 5.95 -16.67 -9.12
C THR A 329 4.60 -16.63 -8.41
N LEU A 330 4.37 -15.65 -7.52
CA LEU A 330 3.12 -15.56 -6.75
C LEU A 330 1.90 -15.15 -7.58
N HIS A 331 2.11 -14.80 -8.85
CA HIS A 331 1.04 -14.54 -9.79
C HIS A 331 0.62 -15.82 -10.55
N SER A 332 1.44 -16.87 -10.62
CA SER A 332 1.21 -17.92 -11.61
C SER A 332 1.60 -19.33 -11.17
N ARG A 333 1.56 -19.60 -9.87
CA ARG A 333 2.09 -20.82 -9.28
C ARG A 333 0.99 -21.75 -8.78
#